data_AF-A0A7Y5D8F1-F1
#
_entry.id   AF-A0A7Y5D8F1-F1
#
_cell.length_a   1.000
_cell.length_b   1.000
_cell.length_c   1.000
_cell.angle_alpha   90.00
_cell.angle_beta   90.00
_cell.angle_gamma   90.00
#
_symmetry.space_group_name_H-M   'P 1'
#
loop_
_entity.id
_entity.type
_entity.pdbx_description
1 polymer ?
#
loop_
_entity_poly.entity_id
_entity_poly.type
_entity_poly.pdbx_seq_one_letter_code
_entity_poly.pdbx_strand_id
1 'polypeptide(L)'
;MSSPESSLRSTAEPQPVREQLRDAAKAIAVDATPARHANANRSSKEGAGTSLHRIIPWLLFIILAAAIYLVARSGLYKPGDDVGYNLGLAGGLMMLALLGYPLRKRLGWLSSAGRVSKWFSLHMVLGVAGPTLILLHCTLQWRSTNAAIAFWCMVVVASSGFLGRYLYRHLHQGLYGRQLTLSEVRTEAATKLGKTKERLRVEGAEDVRAALETFMRKSVVVESHGWKRPLALASLGFSARRAQSRLVANGRDPRAGQPYASQEAIDIAADCIRAVQRSAQFLPYERLFSLWHVLHVPLVLLLVLSVIAHIIAVHMY
;
A
#
# COMPACT_ATOMS: atom_id res chain seq x y z
N MET A 1 3.69 56.79 81.95
CA MET A 1 2.27 56.72 81.54
C MET A 1 2.25 56.78 80.02
N SER A 2 1.71 55.87 79.20
CA SER A 2 1.06 54.56 79.33
C SER A 2 0.93 54.03 77.88
N SER A 3 1.12 52.73 77.63
CA SER A 3 0.57 52.00 76.45
C SER A 3 -0.99 52.00 76.51
N PRO A 4 -1.82 51.55 75.52
CA PRO A 4 -1.58 50.47 74.52
C PRO A 4 -2.37 50.51 73.16
N GLU A 5 -2.25 49.42 72.36
CA GLU A 5 -3.23 48.82 71.38
C GLU A 5 -3.71 49.63 70.16
N SER A 6 -4.21 49.12 69.01
CA SER A 6 -4.42 47.82 68.35
C SER A 6 -5.38 48.14 67.17
N SER A 7 -5.11 47.70 65.93
CA SER A 7 -6.16 47.57 64.90
C SER A 7 -5.70 46.73 63.70
N LEU A 8 -6.11 45.46 63.73
CA LEU A 8 -6.13 44.48 62.64
C LEU A 8 -7.21 44.80 61.58
N ARG A 9 -6.92 44.52 60.30
CA ARG A 9 -7.84 44.09 59.21
C ARG A 9 -7.05 44.12 57.89
N SER A 10 -7.16 43.23 56.92
CA SER A 10 -7.95 42.02 56.67
C SER A 10 -7.29 41.37 55.45
N THR A 11 -6.69 40.19 55.60
CA THR A 11 -6.17 39.42 54.44
C THR A 11 -7.36 38.83 53.68
N ALA A 12 -7.61 39.32 52.47
CA ALA A 12 -8.61 38.79 51.57
C ALA A 12 -8.24 37.35 51.16
N GLU A 13 -9.17 36.44 51.41
CA GLU A 13 -9.13 35.02 51.06
C GLU A 13 -9.35 34.87 49.53
N PRO A 14 -8.50 34.11 48.80
CA PRO A 14 -8.72 33.89 47.37
C PRO A 14 -9.84 32.86 47.14
N GLN A 15 -10.85 33.25 46.35
CA GLN A 15 -11.94 32.39 45.90
C GLN A 15 -11.42 31.09 45.24
N PRO A 16 -12.14 29.97 45.38
CA PRO A 16 -11.58 28.65 45.15
C PRO A 16 -11.57 28.28 43.65
N VAL A 17 -10.36 28.07 43.13
CA VAL A 17 -9.96 27.49 41.83
C VAL A 17 -10.82 26.27 41.37
N ARG A 18 -11.56 25.62 42.27
CA ARG A 18 -12.46 24.50 41.96
C ARG A 18 -13.65 24.87 41.09
N GLU A 19 -14.20 26.08 41.18
CA GLU A 19 -15.34 26.49 40.34
C GLU A 19 -14.90 26.73 38.89
N GLN A 20 -13.76 27.40 38.68
CA GLN A 20 -13.21 27.64 37.34
C GLN A 20 -12.82 26.34 36.62
N LEU A 21 -12.29 25.35 37.33
CA LEU A 21 -11.95 24.04 36.73
C LEU A 21 -13.20 23.22 36.36
N ARG A 22 -14.29 23.37 37.13
CA ARG A 22 -15.55 22.68 36.86
C ARG A 22 -16.27 23.26 35.63
N ASP A 23 -16.22 24.58 35.45
CA ASP A 23 -16.80 25.24 34.28
C ASP A 23 -16.00 24.99 33.01
N ALA A 24 -14.66 24.95 33.10
CA ALA A 24 -13.79 24.55 31.99
C ALA A 24 -14.03 23.09 31.55
N ALA A 25 -14.20 22.16 32.51
CA ALA A 25 -14.51 20.76 32.20
C ALA A 25 -15.88 20.59 31.52
N LYS A 26 -16.86 21.42 31.91
CA LYS A 26 -18.21 21.41 31.31
C LYS A 26 -18.20 21.96 29.88
N ALA A 27 -17.40 22.99 29.60
CA ALA A 27 -17.22 23.55 28.26
C ALA A 27 -16.56 22.54 27.29
N ILE A 28 -15.55 21.79 27.75
CA ILE A 28 -14.88 20.76 26.94
C ILE A 28 -15.80 19.56 26.67
N ALA A 29 -16.67 19.19 27.61
CA ALA A 29 -17.61 18.08 27.43
C ALA A 29 -18.74 18.40 26.43
N VAL A 30 -19.19 19.66 26.36
CA VAL A 30 -20.26 20.09 25.42
C VAL A 30 -19.74 20.11 23.98
N ASP A 31 -18.48 20.48 23.76
CA ASP A 31 -17.87 20.57 22.42
C ASP A 31 -17.48 19.20 21.82
N ALA A 32 -17.24 18.20 22.67
CA ALA A 32 -16.89 16.84 22.24
C ALA A 32 -18.08 16.01 21.72
N THR A 33 -19.31 16.41 22.02
CA THR A 33 -20.53 15.65 21.73
C THR A 33 -20.93 15.68 20.24
N PRO A 34 -20.98 16.84 19.54
CA PRO A 34 -21.32 16.88 18.11
C PRO A 34 -20.26 16.21 17.20
N ALA A 35 -18.99 16.25 17.58
CA ALA A 35 -17.88 15.65 16.82
C ALA A 35 -17.95 14.10 16.79
N ARG A 36 -18.44 13.48 17.88
CA ARG A 36 -18.56 12.01 17.99
C ARG A 36 -19.68 11.46 17.11
N HIS A 37 -20.83 12.15 17.03
CA HIS A 37 -21.95 11.76 16.17
C HIS A 37 -21.66 11.98 14.68
N ALA A 38 -20.91 13.04 14.32
CA ALA A 38 -20.49 13.28 12.93
C ALA A 38 -19.52 12.20 12.41
N ASN A 39 -18.62 11.72 13.27
CA ASN A 39 -17.63 10.70 12.89
C ASN A 39 -18.25 9.28 12.78
N ALA A 40 -19.22 8.96 13.65
CA ALA A 40 -19.97 7.70 13.58
C ALA A 40 -20.82 7.58 12.28
N ASN A 41 -21.41 8.69 11.83
CA ASN A 41 -22.22 8.71 10.61
C ASN A 41 -21.38 8.66 9.32
N ARG A 42 -20.13 9.19 9.33
CA ARG A 42 -19.16 9.02 8.23
C ARG A 42 -18.64 7.58 8.13
N SER A 43 -18.31 6.95 9.26
CA SER A 43 -17.83 5.57 9.29
C SER A 43 -18.88 4.56 8.76
N SER A 44 -20.17 4.78 9.05
CA SER A 44 -21.26 3.94 8.54
C SER A 44 -21.49 4.09 7.03
N LYS A 45 -21.43 5.32 6.50
CA LYS A 45 -21.59 5.59 5.05
C LYS A 45 -20.40 5.14 4.21
N GLU A 46 -19.17 5.20 4.73
CA GLU A 46 -17.97 4.71 4.02
C GLU A 46 -17.89 3.18 3.98
N GLY A 47 -18.45 2.46 4.95
CA GLY A 47 -18.42 0.99 5.02
C GLY A 47 -19.22 0.29 3.91
N ALA A 48 -20.33 0.87 3.47
CA ALA A 48 -21.17 0.28 2.42
C ALA A 48 -20.68 0.61 0.98
N GLY A 49 -20.24 1.86 0.74
CA GLY A 49 -19.76 2.30 -0.58
C GLY A 49 -18.38 1.75 -0.97
N THR A 50 -17.51 1.48 -0.01
CA THR A 50 -16.14 0.97 -0.27
C THR A 50 -16.10 -0.52 -0.61
N SER A 51 -17.08 -1.31 -0.16
CA SER A 51 -17.15 -2.74 -0.47
C SER A 51 -17.55 -2.98 -1.92
N LEU A 52 -18.56 -2.26 -2.43
CA LEU A 52 -19.07 -2.45 -3.79
C LEU A 52 -18.00 -2.15 -4.86
N HIS A 53 -17.27 -1.05 -4.72
CA HIS A 53 -16.20 -0.69 -5.66
C HIS A 53 -15.04 -1.71 -5.69
N ARG A 54 -14.84 -2.49 -4.61
CA ARG A 54 -13.83 -3.56 -4.59
C ARG A 54 -14.29 -4.80 -5.36
N ILE A 55 -15.60 -5.04 -5.46
CA ILE A 55 -16.19 -6.26 -6.04
C ILE A 55 -16.46 -6.09 -7.54
N ILE A 56 -16.82 -4.88 -8.00
CA ILE A 56 -17.08 -4.56 -9.41
C ILE A 56 -16.04 -5.13 -10.39
N PRO A 57 -14.71 -4.93 -10.23
CA PRO A 57 -13.74 -5.42 -11.21
C PRO A 57 -13.71 -6.96 -11.30
N TRP A 58 -13.96 -7.67 -10.19
CA TRP A 58 -14.02 -9.13 -10.18
C TRP A 58 -15.26 -9.64 -10.89
N LEU A 59 -16.41 -8.99 -10.68
CA LEU A 59 -17.65 -9.31 -11.40
C LEU A 59 -17.48 -9.10 -12.90
N LEU A 60 -16.89 -7.97 -13.33
CA LEU A 60 -16.61 -7.71 -14.75
C LEU A 60 -15.69 -8.76 -15.36
N PHE A 61 -14.66 -9.20 -14.63
CA PHE A 61 -13.77 -10.26 -15.07
C PHE A 61 -14.50 -11.61 -15.24
N ILE A 62 -15.34 -11.98 -14.28
CA ILE A 62 -16.15 -13.22 -14.34
C ILE A 62 -17.13 -13.16 -15.52
N ILE A 63 -17.81 -12.03 -15.72
CA ILE A 63 -18.73 -11.82 -16.84
C ILE A 63 -17.99 -11.95 -18.17
N LEU A 64 -16.82 -11.32 -18.30
CA LEU A 64 -16.00 -11.43 -19.51
C LEU A 64 -15.57 -12.88 -19.77
N ALA A 65 -15.09 -13.59 -18.74
CA ALA A 65 -14.69 -14.99 -18.88
C ALA A 65 -15.87 -15.90 -19.27
N ALA A 66 -17.05 -15.68 -18.67
CA ALA A 66 -18.27 -16.39 -19.02
C ALA A 66 -18.69 -16.10 -20.47
N ALA A 67 -18.65 -14.84 -20.90
CA ALA A 67 -18.96 -14.46 -22.28
C ALA A 67 -18.01 -15.13 -23.28
N ILE A 68 -16.70 -15.12 -23.02
CA ILE A 68 -15.70 -15.82 -23.85
C ILE A 68 -16.02 -17.31 -23.92
N TYR A 69 -16.30 -17.96 -22.78
CA TYR A 69 -16.62 -19.38 -22.73
C TYR A 69 -17.88 -19.73 -23.54
N LEU A 70 -18.96 -18.94 -23.37
CA LEU A 70 -20.21 -19.13 -24.09
C LEU A 70 -20.01 -18.97 -25.61
N VAL A 71 -19.32 -17.92 -26.05
CA VAL A 71 -19.03 -17.69 -27.47
C VAL A 71 -18.15 -18.81 -28.02
N ALA A 72 -17.08 -19.19 -27.31
CA ALA A 72 -16.18 -20.26 -27.74
C ALA A 72 -16.88 -21.63 -27.86
N ARG A 73 -17.93 -21.87 -27.06
CA ARG A 73 -18.70 -23.14 -27.04
C ARG A 73 -19.98 -23.11 -27.87
N SER A 74 -20.38 -21.94 -28.37
CA SER A 74 -21.61 -21.76 -29.16
C SER A 74 -21.61 -22.51 -30.50
N GLY A 75 -20.42 -22.86 -31.03
CA GLY A 75 -20.29 -23.46 -32.35
C GLY A 75 -20.52 -22.48 -33.51
N LEU A 76 -20.58 -21.16 -33.24
CA LEU A 76 -20.79 -20.12 -34.25
C LEU A 76 -19.71 -20.08 -35.34
N TYR A 77 -18.49 -20.51 -35.02
CA TYR A 77 -17.36 -20.61 -35.95
C TYR A 77 -16.36 -21.65 -35.44
N LYS A 78 -15.49 -22.16 -36.31
CA LYS A 78 -14.40 -23.08 -35.95
C LYS A 78 -13.04 -22.39 -36.01
N PRO A 79 -12.04 -22.88 -35.24
CA PRO A 79 -10.65 -22.47 -35.44
C PRO A 79 -10.20 -22.76 -36.87
N GLY A 80 -9.87 -21.71 -37.62
CA GLY A 80 -9.43 -21.80 -39.02
C GLY A 80 -10.44 -21.29 -40.05
N ASP A 81 -11.71 -21.10 -39.68
CA ASP A 81 -12.68 -20.42 -40.54
C ASP A 81 -12.33 -18.92 -40.66
N ASP A 82 -12.85 -18.21 -41.66
CA ASP A 82 -12.58 -16.79 -41.90
C ASP A 82 -12.77 -15.91 -40.66
N VAL A 83 -13.82 -16.19 -39.87
CA VAL A 83 -14.09 -15.49 -38.60
C VAL A 83 -12.99 -15.76 -37.58
N GLY A 84 -12.62 -17.02 -37.40
CA GLY A 84 -11.53 -17.42 -36.52
C GLY A 84 -10.23 -16.75 -36.94
N TYR A 85 -9.85 -16.83 -38.22
CA TYR A 85 -8.66 -16.21 -38.77
C TYR A 85 -8.62 -14.69 -38.51
N ASN A 86 -9.70 -13.96 -38.80
CA ASN A 86 -9.79 -12.51 -38.59
C ASN A 86 -9.67 -12.12 -37.11
N LEU A 87 -10.23 -12.92 -36.19
CA LEU A 87 -10.05 -12.73 -34.75
C LEU A 87 -8.58 -12.89 -34.35
N GLY A 88 -7.90 -13.89 -34.92
CA GLY A 88 -6.48 -14.14 -34.69
C GLY A 88 -5.60 -13.00 -35.22
N LEU A 89 -5.87 -12.54 -36.44
CA LEU A 89 -5.18 -11.40 -37.05
C LEU A 89 -5.40 -10.12 -36.24
N ALA A 90 -6.65 -9.79 -35.90
CA ALA A 90 -6.96 -8.61 -35.10
C ALA A 90 -6.30 -8.68 -33.71
N GLY A 91 -6.41 -9.82 -33.02
CA GLY A 91 -5.76 -10.04 -31.72
C GLY A 91 -4.24 -9.94 -31.81
N GLY A 92 -3.64 -10.53 -32.84
CA GLY A 92 -2.20 -10.45 -33.11
C GLY A 92 -1.71 -9.02 -33.38
N LEU A 93 -2.45 -8.25 -34.18
CA LEU A 93 -2.15 -6.83 -34.43
C LEU A 93 -2.26 -5.99 -33.15
N MET A 94 -3.26 -6.24 -32.30
CA MET A 94 -3.39 -5.58 -31.00
C MET A 94 -2.22 -5.93 -30.07
N MET A 95 -1.82 -7.21 -30.03
CA MET A 95 -0.66 -7.67 -29.27
C MET A 95 0.66 -7.07 -29.79
N LEU A 96 0.81 -6.93 -31.10
CA LEU A 96 1.96 -6.26 -31.71
C LEU A 96 1.99 -4.78 -31.32
N ALA A 97 0.84 -4.10 -31.33
CA ALA A 97 0.72 -2.71 -30.93
C ALA A 97 1.10 -2.47 -29.44
N LEU A 98 1.02 -3.48 -28.57
CA LEU A 98 1.51 -3.39 -27.18
C LEU A 98 3.00 -3.07 -27.10
N LEU A 99 3.79 -3.56 -28.08
CA LEU A 99 5.21 -3.29 -28.17
C LEU A 99 5.51 -1.82 -28.52
N GLY A 100 4.52 -1.07 -29.01
CA GLY A 100 4.63 0.37 -29.24
C GLY A 100 4.98 1.15 -27.96
N TYR A 101 4.51 0.71 -26.78
CA TYR A 101 4.83 1.35 -25.50
C TYR A 101 6.33 1.29 -25.14
N PRO A 102 6.98 0.10 -25.05
CA PRO A 102 8.42 0.03 -24.81
C PRO A 102 9.24 0.60 -25.98
N LEU A 103 8.74 0.48 -27.22
CA LEU A 103 9.44 0.98 -28.40
C LEU A 103 9.50 2.51 -28.41
N ARG A 104 8.41 3.22 -28.05
CA ARG A 104 8.39 4.68 -27.86
C ARG A 104 9.49 5.16 -26.91
N LYS A 105 9.78 4.39 -25.85
CA LYS A 105 10.78 4.76 -24.85
C LYS A 105 12.22 4.61 -25.37
N ARG A 106 12.44 3.76 -26.38
CA ARG A 106 13.76 3.52 -26.99
C ARG A 106 13.99 4.34 -28.25
N LEU A 107 12.92 4.65 -28.97
CA LEU A 107 12.95 5.34 -30.25
C LEU A 107 12.60 6.82 -30.08
N GLY A 108 13.61 7.69 -30.15
CA GLY A 108 13.46 9.15 -29.94
C GLY A 108 12.43 9.84 -30.85
N TRP A 109 12.26 9.37 -32.09
CA TRP A 109 11.25 9.87 -33.03
C TRP A 109 9.79 9.59 -32.63
N LEU A 110 9.52 8.59 -31.78
CA LEU A 110 8.18 8.34 -31.23
C LEU A 110 7.94 9.08 -29.90
N SER A 111 8.95 9.76 -29.36
CA SER A 111 8.85 10.44 -28.05
C SER A 111 7.88 11.63 -28.07
N SER A 112 7.65 12.24 -29.24
CA SER A 112 6.68 13.33 -29.48
C SER A 112 5.24 12.85 -29.58
N ALA A 113 5.01 11.56 -29.79
CA ALA A 113 3.68 11.00 -29.94
C ALA A 113 2.99 10.94 -28.56
N GLY A 114 2.20 11.96 -28.21
CA GLY A 114 1.18 11.93 -27.14
C GLY A 114 1.65 11.82 -25.68
N ARG A 115 0.68 12.00 -24.76
CA ARG A 115 0.88 11.90 -23.31
C ARG A 115 1.15 10.46 -22.87
N VAL A 116 2.15 10.24 -22.02
CA VAL A 116 2.51 8.92 -21.46
C VAL A 116 1.32 8.19 -20.82
N SER A 117 0.44 8.93 -20.13
CA SER A 117 -0.77 8.37 -19.51
C SER A 117 -1.71 7.71 -20.53
N LYS A 118 -1.87 8.30 -21.74
CA LYS A 118 -2.72 7.71 -22.80
C LYS A 118 -2.11 6.42 -23.35
N TRP A 119 -0.81 6.39 -23.56
CA TRP A 119 -0.10 5.17 -24.01
C TRP A 119 -0.21 4.03 -23.00
N PHE A 120 -0.07 4.35 -21.71
CA PHE A 120 -0.26 3.38 -20.65
C PHE A 120 -1.70 2.85 -20.62
N SER A 121 -2.70 3.74 -20.74
CA SER A 121 -4.10 3.33 -20.82
C SER A 121 -4.36 2.44 -22.04
N LEU A 122 -3.82 2.80 -23.21
CA LEU A 122 -3.94 2.01 -24.43
C LEU A 122 -3.30 0.63 -24.26
N HIS A 123 -2.10 0.56 -23.68
CA HIS A 123 -1.43 -0.71 -23.38
C HIS A 123 -2.28 -1.60 -22.47
N MET A 124 -2.96 -1.03 -21.47
CA MET A 124 -3.86 -1.79 -20.59
C MET A 124 -5.09 -2.31 -21.34
N VAL A 125 -5.71 -1.50 -22.18
CA VAL A 125 -6.89 -1.91 -22.98
C VAL A 125 -6.50 -3.00 -23.98
N LEU A 126 -5.45 -2.78 -24.76
CA LEU A 126 -4.94 -3.76 -25.72
C LEU A 126 -4.45 -5.05 -25.04
N GLY A 127 -3.91 -4.95 -23.82
CA GLY A 127 -3.40 -6.08 -23.05
C GLY A 127 -4.50 -7.00 -22.52
N VAL A 128 -5.77 -6.56 -22.54
CA VAL A 128 -6.94 -7.38 -22.23
C VAL A 128 -7.67 -7.79 -23.52
N ALA A 129 -7.88 -6.83 -24.43
CA ALA A 129 -8.64 -7.07 -25.66
C ALA A 129 -7.89 -7.99 -26.64
N GLY A 130 -6.58 -7.83 -26.80
CA GLY A 130 -5.75 -8.69 -27.65
C GLY A 130 -5.83 -10.16 -27.25
N PRO A 131 -5.51 -10.53 -25.99
CA PRO A 131 -5.67 -11.90 -25.52
C PRO A 131 -7.11 -12.41 -25.61
N THR A 132 -8.11 -11.55 -25.36
CA THR A 132 -9.52 -11.94 -25.50
C THR A 132 -9.86 -12.39 -26.92
N LEU A 133 -9.42 -11.64 -27.94
CA LEU A 133 -9.63 -12.04 -29.34
C LEU A 133 -8.86 -13.31 -29.70
N ILE A 134 -7.67 -13.52 -29.13
CA ILE A 134 -6.89 -14.76 -29.34
C ILE A 134 -7.56 -15.98 -28.69
N LEU A 135 -8.11 -15.83 -27.48
CA LEU A 135 -8.91 -16.89 -26.82
C LEU A 135 -10.12 -17.29 -27.67
N LEU A 136 -10.77 -16.29 -28.29
CA LEU A 136 -11.88 -16.51 -29.21
C LEU A 136 -11.41 -17.14 -30.53
N HIS A 137 -10.30 -16.69 -31.12
CA HIS A 137 -9.69 -17.26 -32.33
C HIS A 137 -9.47 -18.77 -32.22
N CYS A 138 -8.93 -19.23 -31.08
CA CYS A 138 -8.67 -20.64 -30.87
C CYS A 138 -9.88 -21.42 -30.30
N THR A 139 -10.99 -20.74 -29.98
CA THR A 139 -12.18 -21.33 -29.31
C THR A 139 -11.83 -22.13 -28.04
N LEU A 140 -10.76 -21.73 -27.34
CA LEU A 140 -10.18 -22.46 -26.21
C LEU A 140 -9.67 -23.87 -26.54
N GLN A 141 -9.26 -24.10 -27.79
CA GLN A 141 -8.68 -25.36 -28.27
C GLN A 141 -7.31 -25.12 -28.91
N TRP A 142 -6.33 -25.98 -28.62
CA TRP A 142 -4.99 -25.94 -29.21
C TRP A 142 -4.67 -27.30 -29.82
N ARG A 143 -4.66 -27.38 -31.16
CA ARG A 143 -4.49 -28.64 -31.90
C ARG A 143 -3.03 -29.03 -32.14
N SER A 144 -2.09 -28.11 -31.94
CA SER A 144 -0.64 -28.33 -32.13
C SER A 144 0.16 -27.87 -30.93
N THR A 145 1.35 -28.44 -30.75
CA THR A 145 2.28 -28.09 -29.66
C THR A 145 2.72 -26.62 -29.73
N ASN A 146 3.00 -26.13 -30.93
CA ASN A 146 3.37 -24.74 -31.18
C ASN A 146 2.23 -23.78 -30.77
N ALA A 147 0.98 -24.06 -31.16
CA ALA A 147 -0.18 -23.27 -30.76
C ALA A 147 -0.38 -23.28 -29.22
N ALA A 148 -0.15 -24.43 -28.58
CA ALA A 148 -0.24 -24.55 -27.12
C ALA A 148 0.82 -23.71 -26.41
N ILE A 149 2.06 -23.69 -26.89
CA ILE A 149 3.14 -22.87 -26.32
C ILE A 149 2.79 -21.38 -26.46
N ALA A 150 2.34 -20.94 -27.64
CA ALA A 150 1.96 -19.55 -27.88
C ALA A 150 0.80 -19.12 -26.95
N PHE A 151 -0.20 -19.99 -26.80
CA PHE A 151 -1.33 -19.79 -25.91
C PHE A 151 -0.88 -19.63 -24.44
N TRP A 152 -0.07 -20.55 -23.93
CA TRP A 152 0.37 -20.49 -22.53
C TRP A 152 1.31 -19.32 -22.26
N CYS A 153 2.21 -18.99 -23.19
CA CYS A 153 3.01 -17.77 -23.11
C CYS A 153 2.12 -16.53 -23.02
N MET A 154 1.06 -16.45 -23.84
CA MET A 154 0.13 -15.32 -23.83
C MET A 154 -0.59 -15.23 -22.48
N VAL A 155 -1.12 -16.34 -21.97
CA VAL A 155 -1.80 -16.39 -20.66
C VAL A 155 -0.89 -15.95 -19.53
N VAL A 156 0.36 -16.44 -19.50
CA VAL A 156 1.36 -16.08 -18.48
C VAL A 156 1.70 -14.59 -18.56
N VAL A 157 1.95 -14.06 -19.76
CA VAL A 157 2.25 -12.63 -19.96
C VAL A 157 1.06 -11.76 -19.56
N ALA A 158 -0.15 -12.05 -20.02
CA ALA A 158 -1.36 -11.28 -19.69
C ALA A 158 -1.63 -11.28 -18.18
N SER A 159 -1.52 -12.46 -17.53
CA SER A 159 -1.69 -12.60 -16.08
C SER A 159 -0.61 -11.83 -15.30
N SER A 160 0.64 -11.90 -15.75
CA SER A 160 1.73 -11.12 -15.14
C SER A 160 1.52 -9.61 -15.34
N GLY A 161 0.96 -9.17 -16.47
CA GLY A 161 0.59 -7.76 -16.69
C GLY A 161 -0.47 -7.26 -15.71
N PHE A 162 -1.48 -8.10 -15.42
CA PHE A 162 -2.49 -7.80 -14.40
C PHE A 162 -1.86 -7.67 -12.99
N LEU A 163 -0.93 -8.57 -12.65
CA LEU A 163 -0.15 -8.48 -11.41
C LEU A 163 0.66 -7.17 -11.36
N GLY A 164 1.27 -6.77 -12.48
CA GLY A 164 1.97 -5.49 -12.62
C GLY A 164 1.07 -4.29 -12.34
N ARG A 165 -0.17 -4.29 -12.85
CA ARG A 165 -1.17 -3.25 -12.60
C ARG A 165 -1.59 -3.19 -11.13
N TYR A 166 -1.77 -4.35 -10.50
CA TYR A 166 -2.07 -4.47 -9.07
C TYR A 166 -0.94 -3.86 -8.24
N LEU A 167 0.31 -4.22 -8.53
CA LEU A 167 1.49 -3.66 -7.88
C LEU A 167 1.60 -2.15 -8.13
N TYR A 168 1.42 -1.69 -9.37
CA TYR A 168 1.48 -0.28 -9.73
C TYR A 168 0.44 0.57 -8.99
N ARG A 169 -0.80 0.07 -8.78
CA ARG A 169 -1.83 0.80 -8.02
C ARG A 169 -1.40 1.05 -6.58
N HIS A 170 -0.82 0.04 -5.93
CA HIS A 170 -0.36 0.14 -4.55
C HIS A 170 0.94 0.95 -4.44
N LEU A 171 1.77 0.92 -5.47
CA LEU A 171 3.01 1.70 -5.55
C LEU A 171 2.71 3.20 -5.73
N HIS A 172 1.94 3.57 -6.75
CA HIS A 172 1.77 4.97 -7.17
C HIS A 172 0.86 5.79 -6.23
N GLN A 173 -0.07 5.15 -5.51
CA GLN A 173 -0.86 5.83 -4.47
C GLN A 173 -0.02 6.24 -3.26
N GLY A 174 1.25 5.82 -3.17
CA GLY A 174 2.07 6.06 -1.99
C GLY A 174 3.52 6.46 -2.20
N LEU A 175 4.11 6.48 -3.41
CA LEU A 175 5.58 6.52 -3.56
C LEU A 175 6.21 7.71 -4.29
N TYR A 176 5.59 8.34 -5.31
CA TYR A 176 6.32 9.37 -6.06
C TYR A 176 6.62 10.64 -5.23
N GLY A 177 5.69 11.03 -4.36
CA GLY A 177 5.98 12.04 -3.33
C GLY A 177 6.76 11.47 -2.15
N ARG A 178 6.59 10.17 -1.84
CA ARG A 178 7.05 9.57 -0.60
C ARG A 178 8.46 9.01 -0.64
N GLN A 179 9.12 8.75 -1.76
CA GLN A 179 10.53 8.31 -1.74
C GLN A 179 11.45 9.41 -1.19
N LEU A 180 11.23 10.66 -1.60
CA LEU A 180 11.84 11.84 -0.98
C LEU A 180 11.41 11.95 0.49
N THR A 181 10.11 11.74 0.78
CA THR A 181 9.59 11.70 2.15
C THR A 181 10.10 10.50 2.96
N LEU A 182 10.63 9.41 2.38
CA LEU A 182 11.04 8.22 3.13
C LEU A 182 12.44 8.42 3.68
N SER A 183 13.35 9.00 2.90
CA SER A 183 14.62 9.52 3.42
C SER A 183 14.38 10.60 4.46
N GLU A 184 13.44 11.52 4.21
CA GLU A 184 13.10 12.57 5.17
C GLU A 184 12.47 12.00 6.44
N VAL A 185 11.50 11.08 6.34
CA VAL A 185 10.87 10.41 7.49
C VAL A 185 11.87 9.53 8.23
N ARG A 186 12.82 8.88 7.54
CA ARG A 186 13.91 8.13 8.19
C ARG A 186 14.83 9.06 8.96
N THR A 187 15.19 10.19 8.37
CA THR A 187 16.04 11.21 9.01
C THR A 187 15.31 11.87 10.18
N GLU A 188 14.06 12.25 9.99
CA GLU A 188 13.19 12.83 11.01
C GLU A 188 12.93 11.85 12.15
N ALA A 189 12.68 10.58 11.84
CA ALA A 189 12.56 9.53 12.84
C ALA A 189 13.87 9.36 13.61
N ALA A 190 15.03 9.35 12.95
CA ALA A 190 16.33 9.28 13.60
C ALA A 190 16.59 10.49 14.51
N THR A 191 16.24 11.71 14.08
CA THR A 191 16.37 12.92 14.90
C THR A 191 15.41 12.90 16.09
N LYS A 192 14.14 12.52 15.89
CA LYS A 192 13.15 12.37 16.97
C LYS A 192 13.57 11.28 17.97
N LEU A 193 14.11 10.16 17.48
CA LEU A 193 14.67 9.09 18.31
C LEU A 193 15.81 9.62 19.19
N GLY A 194 16.77 10.36 18.63
CA GLY A 194 17.88 10.94 19.37
C GLY A 194 17.42 11.87 20.49
N LYS A 195 16.48 12.78 20.19
CA LYS A 195 15.89 13.71 21.16
C LYS A 195 15.12 12.99 22.28
N THR A 196 14.34 11.97 21.91
CA THR A 196 13.56 11.17 22.88
C THR A 196 14.49 10.38 23.80
N LYS A 197 15.57 9.81 23.26
CA LYS A 197 16.57 9.08 24.04
C LYS A 197 17.25 9.97 25.07
N GLU A 198 17.62 11.20 24.70
CA GLU A 198 18.24 12.15 25.63
C GLU A 198 17.26 12.61 26.71
N ARG A 199 16.00 12.93 26.33
CA ARG A 199 14.97 13.32 27.30
C ARG A 199 14.67 12.22 28.32
N LEU A 200 14.57 10.97 27.87
CA LEU A 200 14.38 9.81 28.77
C LEU A 200 15.59 9.55 29.68
N ARG A 201 16.81 9.92 29.24
CA ARG A 201 18.01 9.86 30.07
C ARG A 201 17.99 10.91 31.18
N VAL A 202 17.52 12.11 30.87
CA VAL A 202 17.37 13.22 31.83
C VAL A 202 16.26 12.94 32.85
N GLU A 203 15.15 12.33 32.42
CA GLU A 203 14.03 11.95 33.30
C GLU A 203 14.31 10.70 34.17
N GLY A 204 15.47 10.03 34.01
CA GLY A 204 15.81 8.84 34.80
C GLY A 204 14.99 7.58 34.48
N ALA A 205 14.22 7.59 33.40
CA ALA A 205 13.33 6.50 33.00
C ALA A 205 14.08 5.39 32.23
N GLU A 206 15.05 4.75 32.91
CA GLU A 206 15.93 3.69 32.36
C GLU A 206 15.13 2.53 31.71
N ASP A 207 14.00 2.13 32.31
CA ASP A 207 13.15 1.04 31.80
C ASP A 207 12.46 1.37 30.47
N VAL A 208 12.01 2.62 30.34
CA VAL A 208 11.37 3.13 29.11
C VAL A 208 12.39 3.23 27.99
N ARG A 209 13.61 3.68 28.31
CA ARG A 209 14.74 3.72 27.38
C ARG A 209 15.12 2.32 26.90
N ALA A 210 15.22 1.35 27.80
CA ALA A 210 15.57 -0.04 27.46
C ALA A 210 14.51 -0.70 26.54
N ALA A 211 13.23 -0.40 26.76
CA ALA A 211 12.15 -0.88 25.89
C ALA A 211 12.24 -0.30 24.47
N LEU A 212 12.56 1.00 24.34
CA LEU A 212 12.77 1.67 23.05
C LEU A 212 13.99 1.10 22.31
N GLU A 213 15.11 0.90 23.00
CA GLU A 213 16.33 0.33 22.42
C GLU A 213 16.14 -1.12 21.95
N THR A 214 15.39 -1.92 22.72
CA THR A 214 15.05 -3.29 22.33
C THR A 214 14.23 -3.33 21.04
N PHE A 215 13.28 -2.38 20.89
CA PHE A 215 12.51 -2.25 19.66
C PHE A 215 13.39 -1.80 18.49
N MET A 216 14.29 -0.83 18.70
CA MET A 216 15.23 -0.36 17.68
C MET A 216 16.14 -1.48 17.15
N ARG A 217 16.71 -2.28 18.06
CA ARG A 217 17.59 -3.40 17.68
C ARG A 217 16.82 -4.42 16.82
N LYS A 218 15.53 -4.65 17.12
CA LYS A 218 14.68 -5.52 16.29
C LYS A 218 14.34 -4.90 14.93
N SER A 219 14.09 -3.60 14.84
CA SER A 219 13.79 -2.95 13.56
C SER A 219 14.95 -2.95 12.57
N VAL A 220 16.20 -2.88 13.05
CA VAL A 220 17.40 -2.99 12.20
C VAL A 220 17.56 -4.41 11.62
N VAL A 221 17.20 -5.45 12.38
CA VAL A 221 17.29 -6.86 11.93
C VAL A 221 16.24 -7.20 10.86
N VAL A 222 15.11 -6.47 10.80
CA VAL A 222 14.13 -6.64 9.71
C VAL A 222 14.69 -6.20 8.37
N GLU A 223 15.64 -5.26 8.36
CA GLU A 223 16.30 -4.76 7.14
C GLU A 223 17.19 -5.83 6.48
N SER A 224 17.61 -6.88 7.20
CA SER A 224 18.44 -7.98 6.66
C SER A 224 17.65 -9.23 6.22
N HIS A 225 16.37 -9.37 6.56
CA HIS A 225 15.64 -10.65 6.51
C HIS A 225 15.01 -11.06 5.16
N GLY A 226 15.68 -10.81 4.02
CA GLY A 226 15.35 -11.37 2.69
C GLY A 226 13.87 -11.67 2.42
N TRP A 227 13.50 -12.95 2.29
CA TRP A 227 12.14 -13.42 1.96
C TRP A 227 11.21 -13.61 3.18
N LYS A 228 11.74 -13.60 4.42
CA LYS A 228 10.96 -13.71 5.67
C LYS A 228 10.49 -12.34 6.22
N ARG A 229 10.74 -11.27 5.47
CA ARG A 229 10.36 -9.88 5.80
C ARG A 229 8.88 -9.65 6.13
N PRO A 230 7.87 -10.25 5.46
CA PRO A 230 6.47 -10.01 5.85
C PRO A 230 6.18 -10.54 7.26
N LEU A 231 6.74 -11.70 7.61
CA LEU A 231 6.65 -12.26 8.96
C LEU A 231 7.42 -11.39 9.98
N ALA A 232 8.56 -10.85 9.56
CA ALA A 232 9.37 -9.93 10.37
C ALA A 232 8.68 -8.55 10.58
N LEU A 233 7.91 -8.06 9.60
CA LEU A 233 7.09 -6.85 9.73
C LEU A 233 5.87 -7.06 10.63
N ALA A 234 5.23 -8.24 10.54
CA ALA A 234 4.15 -8.63 11.44
C ALA A 234 4.65 -8.77 12.89
N SER A 235 5.82 -9.39 13.08
CA SER A 235 6.45 -9.49 14.40
C SER A 235 6.94 -8.14 14.92
N LEU A 236 7.28 -7.19 14.02
CA LEU A 236 7.56 -5.81 14.39
C LEU A 236 6.31 -5.10 14.92
N GLY A 237 5.16 -5.27 14.25
CA GLY A 237 3.87 -4.73 14.72
C GLY A 237 3.45 -5.31 16.08
N PHE A 238 3.68 -6.61 16.29
CA PHE A 238 3.46 -7.25 17.59
C PHE A 238 4.42 -6.74 18.67
N SER A 239 5.70 -6.58 18.34
CA SER A 239 6.71 -6.04 19.25
C SER A 239 6.46 -4.57 19.59
N ALA A 240 5.96 -3.77 18.64
CA ALA A 240 5.55 -2.37 18.85
C ALA A 240 4.38 -2.28 19.85
N ARG A 241 3.33 -3.10 19.67
CA ARG A 241 2.20 -3.17 20.62
C ARG A 241 2.64 -3.61 22.01
N ARG A 242 3.56 -4.59 22.09
CA ARG A 242 4.11 -5.06 23.36
C ARG A 242 4.99 -4.01 24.05
N ALA A 243 5.81 -3.28 23.29
CA ALA A 243 6.60 -2.17 23.80
C ALA A 243 5.69 -1.04 24.30
N GLN A 244 4.68 -0.63 23.53
CA GLN A 244 3.72 0.39 23.94
C GLN A 244 2.94 -0.02 25.20
N SER A 245 2.52 -1.28 25.30
CA SER A 245 1.85 -1.80 26.51
C SER A 245 2.77 -1.78 27.73
N ARG A 246 4.07 -2.04 27.55
CA ARG A 246 5.08 -1.97 28.62
C ARG A 246 5.40 -0.53 29.03
N LEU A 247 5.40 0.41 28.10
CA LEU A 247 5.55 1.84 28.39
C LEU A 247 4.40 2.36 29.25
N VAL A 248 3.17 1.98 28.93
CA VAL A 248 1.98 2.34 29.72
C VAL A 248 1.98 1.65 31.09
N ALA A 249 2.45 0.40 31.18
CA ALA A 249 2.54 -0.34 32.43
C ALA A 249 3.65 0.20 33.36
N ASN A 250 4.83 0.50 32.82
CA ASN A 250 5.98 0.98 33.61
C ASN A 250 5.92 2.49 33.91
N GLY A 251 5.17 3.27 33.12
CA GLY A 251 4.89 4.68 33.43
C GLY A 251 3.94 4.90 34.61
N ARG A 252 3.29 3.81 35.08
CA ARG A 252 2.44 3.77 36.26
C ARG A 252 3.05 2.79 37.26
N ASP A 253 4.20 3.12 37.84
CA ASP A 253 4.68 2.38 39.00
C ASP A 253 3.65 2.55 40.15
N PRO A 254 2.99 1.48 40.62
CA PRO A 254 2.03 1.58 41.72
C PRO A 254 2.68 1.94 43.06
N ARG A 255 4.02 1.83 43.18
CA ARG A 255 4.78 2.06 44.40
C ARG A 255 5.24 3.51 44.57
N ALA A 256 5.39 4.25 43.47
CA ALA A 256 5.73 5.66 43.47
C ALA A 256 4.43 6.47 43.41
N GLY A 257 4.10 7.22 44.45
CA GLY A 257 2.90 8.09 44.48
C GLY A 257 2.87 9.20 43.40
N GLN A 258 3.85 9.24 42.49
CA GLN A 258 3.91 10.10 41.30
C GLN A 258 4.31 9.29 40.06
N PRO A 259 3.89 9.70 38.84
CA PRO A 259 4.26 9.02 37.61
C PRO A 259 5.79 8.92 37.47
N TYR A 260 6.30 7.68 37.37
CA TYR A 260 7.73 7.37 37.21
C TYR A 260 8.33 7.93 35.90
N ALA A 261 7.48 8.16 34.90
CA ALA A 261 7.81 8.90 33.69
C ALA A 261 6.64 9.83 33.34
N SER A 262 6.92 10.99 32.76
CA SER A 262 5.88 11.91 32.29
C SER A 262 5.02 11.21 31.22
N GLN A 263 3.70 11.42 31.23
CA GLN A 263 2.81 10.92 30.16
C GLN A 263 3.28 11.42 28.78
N GLU A 264 3.82 12.64 28.75
CA GLU A 264 4.43 13.24 27.57
C GLU A 264 5.59 12.39 27.02
N ALA A 265 6.50 11.90 27.87
CA ALA A 265 7.61 11.05 27.45
C ALA A 265 7.15 9.68 26.87
N ILE A 266 6.07 9.12 27.44
CA ILE A 266 5.47 7.86 26.98
C ILE A 266 4.83 8.05 25.59
N ASP A 267 4.12 9.15 25.38
CA ASP A 267 3.46 9.46 24.11
C ASP A 267 4.48 9.72 23.00
N ILE A 268 5.56 10.46 23.31
CA ILE A 268 6.67 10.69 22.38
C ILE A 268 7.35 9.37 21.98
N ALA A 269 7.61 8.46 22.93
CA ALA A 269 8.18 7.15 22.63
C ALA A 269 7.25 6.29 21.78
N ALA A 270 5.94 6.32 22.04
CA ALA A 270 4.94 5.62 21.25
C ALA A 270 4.82 6.17 19.82
N ASP A 271 4.90 7.49 19.64
CA ASP A 271 4.95 8.12 18.32
C ASP A 271 6.20 7.73 17.54
N CYS A 272 7.33 7.61 18.23
CA CYS A 272 8.57 7.17 17.62
C CYS A 272 8.48 5.72 17.10
N ILE A 273 7.89 4.82 17.88
CA ILE A 273 7.62 3.44 17.47
C ILE A 273 6.69 3.39 16.26
N ARG A 274 5.63 4.21 16.25
CA ARG A 274 4.69 4.33 15.12
C ARG A 274 5.38 4.84 13.85
N ALA A 275 6.27 5.83 13.98
CA ALA A 275 7.03 6.38 12.86
C ALA A 275 7.96 5.33 12.22
N VAL A 276 8.70 4.59 13.04
CA VAL A 276 9.60 3.50 12.58
C VAL A 276 8.81 2.33 11.97
N GLN A 277 7.66 1.99 12.56
CA GLN A 277 6.79 0.95 11.99
C GLN A 277 6.25 1.36 10.61
N ARG A 278 5.83 2.62 10.47
CA ARG A 278 5.38 3.15 9.17
C ARG A 278 6.50 3.07 8.15
N SER A 279 7.71 3.53 8.45
CA SER A 279 8.83 3.48 7.50
C SER A 279 9.17 2.05 7.05
N ALA A 280 9.07 1.06 7.94
CA ALA A 280 9.37 -0.33 7.62
C ALA A 280 8.34 -1.00 6.68
N GLN A 281 7.07 -0.56 6.72
CA GLN A 281 5.99 -1.16 5.91
C GLN A 281 6.04 -0.82 4.41
N PHE A 282 6.86 0.16 3.99
CA PHE A 282 6.88 0.67 2.60
C PHE A 282 7.90 -0.02 1.67
N LEU A 283 8.92 -0.68 2.21
CA LEU A 283 9.99 -1.34 1.44
C LEU A 283 9.62 -2.61 0.62
N PRO A 284 8.53 -3.38 0.88
CA PRO A 284 8.27 -4.61 0.12
C PRO A 284 7.86 -4.36 -1.34
N TYR A 285 7.16 -3.24 -1.60
CA TYR A 285 6.51 -3.01 -2.89
C TYR A 285 7.47 -2.59 -4.00
N GLU A 286 8.54 -1.86 -3.66
CA GLU A 286 9.57 -1.44 -4.64
C GLU A 286 10.34 -2.63 -5.20
N ARG A 287 10.73 -3.58 -4.33
CA ARG A 287 11.42 -4.80 -4.75
C ARG A 287 10.52 -5.69 -5.60
N LEU A 288 9.24 -5.79 -5.23
CA LEU A 288 8.28 -6.59 -5.98
C LEU A 288 8.01 -6.01 -7.36
N PHE A 289 8.00 -4.67 -7.50
CA PHE A 289 7.89 -3.99 -8.79
C PHE A 289 9.14 -4.19 -9.67
N SER A 290 10.33 -4.06 -9.10
CA SER A 290 11.59 -4.34 -9.80
C SER A 290 11.65 -5.80 -10.29
N LEU A 291 11.34 -6.75 -9.42
CA LEU A 291 11.30 -8.18 -9.74
C LEU A 291 10.26 -8.49 -10.82
N TRP A 292 9.07 -7.88 -10.74
CA TRP A 292 8.04 -8.03 -11.75
C TRP A 292 8.52 -7.56 -13.12
N HIS A 293 9.16 -6.39 -13.21
CA HIS A 293 9.63 -5.88 -14.49
C HIS A 293 10.73 -6.77 -15.10
N VAL A 294 11.64 -7.29 -14.27
CA VAL A 294 12.69 -8.23 -14.69
C VAL A 294 12.11 -9.54 -15.21
N LEU A 295 11.01 -10.03 -14.63
CA LEU A 295 10.33 -11.24 -15.07
C LEU A 295 9.45 -11.01 -16.32
N HIS A 296 8.70 -9.90 -16.35
CA HIS A 296 7.71 -9.63 -17.39
C HIS A 296 8.35 -9.41 -18.76
N VAL A 297 9.49 -8.71 -18.84
CA VAL A 297 10.14 -8.40 -20.12
C VAL A 297 10.61 -9.66 -20.88
N PRO A 298 11.34 -10.62 -20.26
CA PRO A 298 11.67 -11.89 -20.91
C PRO A 298 10.45 -12.70 -21.33
N LEU A 299 9.39 -12.72 -20.52
CA LEU A 299 8.15 -13.43 -20.86
C LEU A 299 7.50 -12.86 -22.13
N VAL A 300 7.51 -11.53 -22.31
CA VAL A 300 7.04 -10.88 -23.53
C VAL A 300 7.89 -11.29 -24.74
N LEU A 301 9.22 -11.37 -24.60
CA LEU A 301 10.09 -11.82 -25.69
C LEU A 301 9.80 -13.27 -26.09
N LEU A 302 9.63 -14.17 -25.11
CA LEU A 302 9.24 -15.55 -25.37
C LEU A 302 7.89 -15.64 -26.09
N LEU A 303 6.91 -14.83 -25.69
CA LEU A 303 5.63 -14.74 -26.36
C LEU A 303 5.78 -14.29 -27.82
N VAL A 304 6.55 -13.24 -28.08
CA VAL A 304 6.77 -12.75 -29.45
C VAL A 304 7.40 -13.84 -30.33
N LEU A 305 8.45 -14.51 -29.84
CA LEU A 305 9.09 -15.60 -30.56
C LEU A 305 8.12 -16.75 -30.84
N SER A 306 7.32 -17.14 -29.83
CA SER A 306 6.34 -18.22 -29.97
C SER A 306 5.23 -17.86 -30.95
N VAL A 307 4.77 -16.60 -30.99
CA VAL A 307 3.75 -16.15 -31.94
C VAL A 307 4.29 -16.14 -33.36
N ILE A 308 5.53 -15.68 -33.57
CA ILE A 308 6.19 -15.74 -34.89
C ILE A 308 6.29 -17.20 -35.35
N ALA A 309 6.77 -18.09 -34.48
CA ALA A 309 6.85 -19.51 -34.79
C ALA A 309 5.47 -20.12 -35.10
N HIS A 310 4.43 -19.73 -34.36
CA HIS A 310 3.05 -20.17 -34.62
C HIS A 310 2.54 -19.73 -36.00
N ILE A 311 2.71 -18.46 -36.34
CA ILE A 311 2.29 -17.91 -37.64
C ILE A 311 3.02 -18.62 -38.78
N ILE A 312 4.36 -18.77 -38.69
CA ILE A 312 5.15 -19.45 -39.72
C ILE A 312 4.68 -20.90 -39.89
N ALA A 313 4.50 -21.63 -38.80
CA ALA A 313 4.07 -23.03 -38.87
C ALA A 313 2.69 -23.20 -39.51
N VAL A 314 1.75 -22.28 -39.26
CA VAL A 314 0.40 -22.33 -39.87
C VAL A 314 0.41 -21.95 -41.36
N HIS A 315 1.40 -21.19 -41.84
CA HIS A 315 1.49 -20.83 -43.27
C HIS A 315 2.38 -21.79 -44.08
N MET A 316 3.21 -22.59 -43.42
CA MET A 316 4.06 -23.59 -44.07
C MET A 316 3.39 -24.96 -44.26
N TYR A 317 2.35 -25.27 -43.48
CA TYR A 317 1.64 -26.55 -43.47
C TYR A 317 0.14 -26.32 -43.66
#